data_AF-A0A962WFD5-F1
#
_entry.id   AF-A0A962WFD5-F1
#
_cell.length_a   1.000
_cell.length_b   1.000
_cell.length_c   1.000
_cell.angle_alpha   90.00
_cell.angle_beta   90.00
_cell.angle_gamma   90.00
#
_symmetry.space_group_name_H-M   'P 1'
#
loop_
_entity.id
_entity.type
_entity.pdbx_description
1 polymer ?
#
loop_
_entity_poly.entity_id
_entity_poly.type
_entity_poly.pdbx_seq_one_letter_code
_entity_poly.pdbx_strand_id
1 'polypeptide(L)'
;MFLAHIPPCFHHVCRRLALAVWVSAGLSINPTQADPLSHHPWVVYYAAELPITVFDPYELVVFDSDAHPPLQGLKERNKTVLGYLSLGEVEGNRDWFDAVRGEGLLIQENPVWKGSWFVDVRDRRWTRRVIEDLVPRILHRGFDGIFLDTLDNPAHLERTDPKRYAGMTEAAARLVRSIRRHYPDIVIMQNRGYELLPEVGGQIDAVLGESVFADYDFDTKRYQRVPDALYREQVGILKDAQRRYPELDVYTLDYWDPEDAAGLTAIYAEQQANGFRPYVATVELDRVVMEPDR
;
A
#
# COMPACT_ATOMS: atom_id res chain seq x y z
N MET A 1 -18.54 63.34 -14.94
CA MET A 1 -19.84 63.59 -15.61
C MET A 1 -20.63 62.29 -15.50
N PHE A 2 -21.22 61.91 -14.35
CA PHE A 2 -22.16 62.60 -13.44
C PHE A 2 -23.57 62.78 -14.05
N LEU A 3 -24.61 62.45 -13.24
CA LEU A 3 -26.07 62.62 -13.45
C LEU A 3 -26.69 61.62 -14.47
N ALA A 4 -27.97 61.19 -14.43
CA ALA A 4 -29.09 61.21 -13.46
C ALA A 4 -30.24 60.30 -14.04
N HIS A 5 -31.35 59.88 -13.40
CA HIS A 5 -31.91 60.04 -12.05
C HIS A 5 -32.87 58.84 -11.68
N ILE A 6 -33.80 59.02 -10.73
CA ILE A 6 -34.87 58.07 -10.27
C ILE A 6 -36.23 58.86 -10.21
N PRO A 7 -37.35 58.34 -9.64
CA PRO A 7 -38.46 57.49 -10.15
C PRO A 7 -39.72 58.31 -10.64
N PRO A 8 -40.95 57.73 -10.76
CA PRO A 8 -41.87 57.74 -9.59
C PRO A 8 -42.91 56.59 -9.42
N CYS A 9 -43.12 56.22 -8.14
CA CYS A 9 -44.39 56.00 -7.40
C CYS A 9 -45.52 55.01 -7.78
N PHE A 10 -45.74 54.05 -6.87
CA PHE A 10 -47.00 53.67 -6.17
C PHE A 10 -48.34 53.39 -6.92
N HIS A 11 -48.84 52.15 -6.77
CA HIS A 11 -50.01 51.87 -5.90
C HIS A 11 -50.15 50.40 -5.45
N HIS A 12 -50.76 50.20 -4.26
CA HIS A 12 -51.17 48.89 -3.73
C HIS A 12 -52.42 48.33 -4.45
N VAL A 13 -52.59 46.99 -4.45
CA VAL A 13 -53.73 46.28 -3.82
C VAL A 13 -53.34 44.82 -3.53
N CYS A 14 -53.69 44.33 -2.34
CA CYS A 14 -53.48 42.94 -1.91
C CYS A 14 -54.43 41.95 -2.60
N ARG A 15 -53.97 40.71 -2.86
CA ARG A 15 -54.82 39.50 -2.70
C ARG A 15 -53.98 38.25 -2.43
N ARG A 16 -54.56 37.36 -1.63
CA ARG A 16 -53.91 36.20 -0.99
C ARG A 16 -53.51 35.11 -2.01
N LEU A 17 -52.37 34.47 -1.78
CA LEU A 17 -52.05 33.12 -2.24
C LEU A 17 -51.30 32.39 -1.13
N ALA A 18 -51.55 31.09 -0.99
CA ALA A 18 -51.05 30.29 0.13
C ALA A 18 -49.56 29.93 -0.05
N LEU A 19 -48.79 30.00 1.04
CA LEU A 19 -47.46 29.38 1.07
C LEU A 19 -47.62 27.85 1.14
N ALA A 20 -47.28 27.17 0.06
CA ALA A 20 -46.92 25.76 0.13
C ALA A 20 -45.47 25.67 0.63
N VAL A 21 -45.27 25.23 1.87
CA VAL A 21 -43.94 24.95 2.41
C VAL A 21 -43.41 23.68 1.76
N TRP A 22 -42.46 23.83 0.84
CA TRP A 22 -41.66 22.70 0.37
C TRP A 22 -40.60 22.37 1.42
N VAL A 23 -40.84 21.29 2.18
CA VAL A 23 -39.77 20.65 2.96
C VAL A 23 -38.93 19.84 1.99
N SER A 24 -37.89 20.46 1.43
CA SER A 24 -36.82 19.75 0.75
C SER A 24 -36.05 18.94 1.79
N ALA A 25 -36.36 17.65 1.90
CA ALA A 25 -35.58 16.71 2.68
C ALA A 25 -34.21 16.55 2.02
N GLY A 26 -33.23 17.34 2.46
CA GLY A 26 -31.84 17.14 2.09
C GLY A 26 -31.37 15.82 2.69
N LEU A 27 -31.09 14.82 1.84
CA LEU A 27 -30.18 13.76 2.23
C LEU A 27 -28.79 14.39 2.36
N SER A 28 -28.46 14.84 3.57
CA SER A 28 -27.08 14.98 3.97
C SER A 28 -26.46 13.58 3.94
N ILE A 29 -25.78 13.26 2.84
CA ILE A 29 -24.85 12.14 2.81
C ILE A 29 -23.68 12.57 3.70
N ASN A 30 -23.82 12.31 4.99
CA ASN A 30 -22.65 12.29 5.86
C ASN A 30 -21.69 11.26 5.27
N PRO A 31 -20.42 11.57 5.03
CA PRO A 31 -19.44 10.51 4.83
C PRO A 31 -19.52 9.63 6.07
N THR A 32 -19.84 8.35 5.88
CA THR A 32 -19.72 7.36 6.94
C THR A 32 -18.28 7.40 7.40
N GLN A 33 -18.05 7.90 8.62
CA GLN A 33 -16.80 7.63 9.31
C GLN A 33 -16.70 6.11 9.35
N ALA A 34 -15.68 5.56 8.67
CA ALA A 34 -15.39 4.14 8.76
C ALA A 34 -15.24 3.80 10.25
N ASP A 35 -15.89 2.73 10.70
CA ASP A 35 -15.74 2.28 12.07
C ASP A 35 -14.25 1.98 12.28
N PRO A 36 -13.53 2.62 13.21
CA PRO A 36 -12.12 2.29 13.45
C PRO A 36 -11.92 0.84 13.96
N LEU A 37 -13.00 0.12 14.25
CA LEU A 37 -13.02 -1.31 14.56
C LEU A 37 -13.48 -2.19 13.38
N SER A 38 -13.72 -1.64 12.18
CA SER A 38 -14.03 -2.45 11.01
C SER A 38 -12.85 -3.33 10.64
N HIS A 39 -13.05 -4.63 10.84
CA HIS A 39 -12.09 -5.65 10.46
C HIS A 39 -12.10 -5.78 8.95
N HIS A 40 -11.07 -5.24 8.31
CA HIS A 40 -10.83 -5.34 6.86
C HIS A 40 -9.78 -6.44 6.64
N PRO A 41 -10.17 -7.72 6.52
CA PRO A 41 -9.23 -8.84 6.37
C PRO A 41 -8.50 -8.74 5.04
N TRP A 42 -7.20 -9.05 5.07
CA TRP A 42 -6.33 -9.00 3.90
C TRP A 42 -5.35 -10.17 3.85
N VAL A 43 -4.75 -10.41 2.68
CA VAL A 43 -3.90 -11.57 2.41
C VAL A 43 -2.83 -11.25 1.38
N VAL A 44 -1.64 -11.84 1.55
CA VAL A 44 -0.56 -11.86 0.56
C VAL A 44 -0.35 -13.30 0.06
N TYR A 45 -0.21 -13.48 -1.26
CA TYR A 45 0.02 -14.79 -1.88
C TYR A 45 0.82 -14.67 -3.20
N TYR A 46 2.05 -15.19 -3.23
CA TYR A 46 2.99 -15.05 -4.36
C TYR A 46 3.16 -16.36 -5.16
N ALA A 47 2.05 -17.05 -5.39
CA ALA A 47 1.98 -18.28 -6.17
C ALA A 47 0.67 -18.32 -7.00
N ALA A 48 0.40 -19.39 -7.76
CA ALA A 48 -0.67 -19.40 -8.77
C ALA A 48 -1.66 -20.59 -8.66
N GLU A 49 -1.40 -21.53 -7.76
CA GLU A 49 -2.05 -22.84 -7.68
C GLU A 49 -3.39 -22.82 -6.95
N LEU A 50 -3.62 -21.85 -6.05
CA LEU A 50 -4.84 -21.79 -5.24
C LEU A 50 -6.06 -21.29 -6.04
N PRO A 51 -7.23 -21.93 -5.89
CA PRO A 51 -8.46 -21.47 -6.53
C PRO A 51 -8.96 -20.17 -5.89
N ILE A 52 -9.54 -19.28 -6.71
CA ILE A 52 -9.93 -17.92 -6.30
C ILE A 52 -10.87 -17.86 -5.07
N THR A 53 -11.61 -18.93 -4.79
CA THR A 53 -12.51 -19.03 -3.63
C THR A 53 -11.78 -19.09 -2.30
N VAL A 54 -10.48 -19.42 -2.26
CA VAL A 54 -9.68 -19.35 -1.03
C VAL A 54 -9.57 -17.91 -0.53
N PHE A 55 -9.60 -16.94 -1.45
CA PHE A 55 -9.52 -15.52 -1.11
C PHE A 55 -10.88 -14.90 -0.76
N ASP A 56 -11.96 -15.68 -0.75
CA ASP A 56 -13.32 -15.21 -0.42
C ASP A 56 -13.44 -14.47 0.93
N PRO A 57 -12.76 -14.88 2.02
CA PRO A 57 -12.81 -14.19 3.31
C PRO A 57 -12.14 -12.81 3.36
N TYR A 58 -11.32 -12.46 2.36
CA TYR A 58 -10.46 -11.27 2.39
C TYR A 58 -10.99 -10.16 1.48
N GLU A 59 -10.95 -8.91 1.93
CA GLU A 59 -11.38 -7.74 1.13
C GLU A 59 -10.25 -7.20 0.25
N LEU A 60 -9.02 -7.24 0.78
CA LEU A 60 -7.81 -6.84 0.08
C LEU A 60 -6.92 -8.06 -0.20
N VAL A 61 -6.45 -8.20 -1.43
CA VAL A 61 -5.59 -9.31 -1.86
C VAL A 61 -4.36 -8.75 -2.55
N VAL A 62 -3.17 -9.09 -2.05
CA VAL A 62 -1.88 -8.79 -2.70
C VAL A 62 -1.37 -10.05 -3.36
N PHE A 63 -1.11 -9.98 -4.67
CA PHE A 63 -0.47 -11.06 -5.41
C PHE A 63 0.86 -10.62 -6.01
N ASP A 64 1.68 -11.60 -6.41
CA ASP A 64 2.74 -11.30 -7.35
C ASP A 64 2.13 -10.76 -8.66
N SER A 65 2.79 -9.79 -9.29
CA SER A 65 2.26 -9.19 -10.52
C SER A 65 2.34 -10.12 -11.72
N ASP A 66 3.10 -11.21 -11.66
CA ASP A 66 3.26 -12.20 -12.73
C ASP A 66 2.65 -13.58 -12.38
N ALA A 67 2.97 -14.14 -11.22
CA ALA A 67 2.52 -15.44 -10.73
C ALA A 67 1.30 -15.31 -9.81
N HIS A 68 0.09 -15.40 -10.36
CA HIS A 68 -1.15 -15.27 -9.59
C HIS A 68 -2.33 -16.07 -10.19
N PRO A 69 -3.36 -16.43 -9.40
CA PRO A 69 -4.60 -17.02 -9.89
C PRO A 69 -5.39 -16.04 -10.81
N PRO A 70 -6.33 -16.51 -11.65
CA PRO A 70 -7.05 -15.64 -12.58
C PRO A 70 -7.89 -14.54 -11.89
N LEU A 71 -7.60 -13.26 -12.15
CA LEU A 71 -8.18 -12.12 -11.42
C LEU A 71 -9.69 -11.90 -11.67
N GLN A 72 -10.22 -12.34 -12.81
CA GLN A 72 -11.58 -11.99 -13.27
C GLN A 72 -12.65 -12.27 -12.21
N GLY A 73 -12.61 -13.46 -11.60
CA GLY A 73 -13.61 -13.88 -10.60
C GLY A 73 -13.42 -13.27 -9.20
N LEU A 74 -12.34 -12.52 -8.95
CA LEU A 74 -12.14 -11.78 -7.70
C LEU A 74 -12.80 -10.39 -7.78
N LYS A 75 -12.75 -9.72 -8.94
CA LYS A 75 -13.42 -8.43 -9.16
C LYS A 75 -14.94 -8.51 -9.01
N GLU A 76 -15.53 -9.59 -9.54
CA GLU A 76 -16.96 -9.89 -9.41
C GLU A 76 -17.41 -10.05 -7.94
N ARG A 77 -16.47 -10.16 -7.00
CA ARG A 77 -16.69 -10.32 -5.56
C ARG A 77 -16.33 -9.06 -4.76
N ASN A 78 -16.21 -7.91 -5.41
CA ASN A 78 -15.88 -6.61 -4.81
C ASN A 78 -14.57 -6.59 -3.98
N LYS A 79 -13.56 -7.33 -4.42
CA LYS A 79 -12.22 -7.36 -3.80
C LYS A 79 -11.32 -6.31 -4.42
N THR A 80 -10.48 -5.68 -3.61
CA THR A 80 -9.36 -4.84 -4.07
C THR A 80 -8.16 -5.74 -4.31
N VAL A 81 -7.60 -5.77 -5.52
CA VAL A 81 -6.44 -6.61 -5.84
C VAL A 81 -5.21 -5.77 -6.19
N LEU A 82 -4.11 -5.94 -5.46
CA LEU A 82 -2.84 -5.25 -5.69
C LEU A 82 -1.80 -6.17 -6.31
N GLY A 83 -1.04 -5.66 -7.28
CA GLY A 83 0.09 -6.38 -7.88
C GLY A 83 1.43 -5.95 -7.28
N TYR A 84 2.27 -6.91 -6.90
CA TYR A 84 3.63 -6.69 -6.41
C TYR A 84 4.49 -5.92 -7.42
N LEU A 85 5.22 -4.91 -6.95
CA LEU A 85 6.19 -4.14 -7.73
C LEU A 85 7.37 -3.69 -6.86
N SER A 86 8.50 -4.39 -6.98
CA SER A 86 9.78 -3.96 -6.42
C SER A 86 10.26 -2.67 -7.10
N LEU A 87 10.64 -1.65 -6.32
CA LEU A 87 11.10 -0.35 -6.85
C LEU A 87 12.57 -0.03 -6.55
N GLY A 88 13.14 -0.63 -5.51
CA GLY A 88 14.56 -0.55 -5.15
C GLY A 88 15.41 -1.70 -5.69
N GLU A 89 14.77 -2.76 -6.23
CA GLU A 89 15.44 -3.92 -6.84
C GLU A 89 14.73 -4.39 -8.11
N VAL A 90 15.41 -5.28 -8.84
CA VAL A 90 14.85 -6.07 -9.95
C VAL A 90 15.31 -7.52 -9.81
N GLU A 91 14.36 -8.44 -9.76
CA GLU A 91 14.62 -9.88 -9.77
C GLU A 91 14.99 -10.39 -11.17
N GLY A 92 15.94 -11.33 -11.24
CA GLY A 92 16.41 -11.96 -12.47
C GLY A 92 15.42 -12.90 -13.17
N ASN A 93 14.27 -13.17 -12.56
CA ASN A 93 13.17 -13.97 -13.11
C ASN A 93 12.20 -13.16 -13.99
N ARG A 94 12.18 -11.82 -13.87
CA ARG A 94 11.25 -10.94 -14.58
C ARG A 94 11.56 -10.89 -16.06
N ASP A 95 10.54 -10.95 -16.92
CA ASP A 95 10.73 -10.94 -18.38
C ASP A 95 11.46 -9.70 -18.93
N TRP A 96 11.45 -8.62 -18.15
CA TRP A 96 12.03 -7.32 -18.45
C TRP A 96 13.41 -7.09 -17.80
N PHE A 97 13.94 -8.04 -17.02
CA PHE A 97 15.26 -7.94 -16.36
C PHE A 97 16.38 -7.62 -17.35
N ASP A 98 16.42 -8.34 -18.47
CA ASP A 98 17.48 -8.18 -19.48
C ASP A 98 17.48 -6.82 -20.16
N ALA A 99 16.32 -6.17 -20.29
CA ALA A 99 16.23 -4.81 -20.78
C ALA A 99 16.85 -3.82 -19.78
N VAL A 100 16.53 -3.94 -18.49
CA VAL A 100 17.08 -3.08 -17.42
C VAL A 100 18.59 -3.28 -17.25
N ARG A 101 19.05 -4.53 -17.36
CA ARG A 101 20.47 -4.89 -17.40
C ARG A 101 21.18 -4.26 -18.60
N GLY A 102 20.59 -4.35 -19.80
CA GLY A 102 21.11 -3.74 -21.03
C GLY A 102 21.15 -2.21 -21.00
N GLU A 103 20.24 -1.57 -20.25
CA GLU A 103 20.28 -0.12 -19.99
C GLU A 103 21.36 0.29 -18.96
N GLY A 104 21.98 -0.66 -18.25
CA GLY A 104 22.98 -0.36 -17.22
C GLY A 104 22.38 0.33 -15.99
N LEU A 105 21.14 -0.03 -15.61
CA LEU A 105 20.44 0.54 -14.45
C LEU A 105 20.66 -0.27 -13.15
N LEU A 106 21.11 -1.52 -13.27
CA LEU A 106 21.42 -2.40 -12.13
C LEU A 106 22.78 -2.04 -11.51
N ILE A 107 22.86 -2.07 -10.17
CA ILE A 107 24.05 -1.67 -9.42
C ILE A 107 24.90 -2.88 -8.98
N GLN A 108 24.37 -3.71 -8.08
CA GLN A 108 24.92 -5.00 -7.70
C GLN A 108 23.80 -5.96 -7.26
N GLU A 109 24.06 -7.26 -7.30
CA GLU A 109 23.20 -8.27 -6.70
C GLU A 109 23.04 -8.00 -5.19
N ASN A 110 21.85 -8.20 -4.65
CA ASN A 110 21.63 -8.19 -3.21
C ASN A 110 22.39 -9.39 -2.58
N PRO A 111 23.25 -9.17 -1.57
CA PRO A 111 24.00 -10.25 -0.94
C PRO A 111 23.11 -11.27 -0.22
N VAL A 112 21.94 -10.84 0.28
CA VAL A 112 20.93 -11.65 0.98
C VAL A 112 20.00 -12.31 -0.04
N TRP A 113 19.34 -11.51 -0.89
CA TRP A 113 18.35 -11.99 -1.87
C TRP A 113 18.99 -12.34 -3.22
N LYS A 114 19.45 -13.58 -3.35
CA LYS A 114 20.10 -14.08 -4.57
C LYS A 114 19.18 -14.04 -5.78
N GLY A 115 19.74 -13.58 -6.91
CA GLY A 115 18.97 -13.28 -8.12
C GLY A 115 18.30 -11.91 -8.14
N SER A 116 18.22 -11.17 -7.02
CA SER A 116 17.71 -9.80 -7.00
C SER A 116 18.83 -8.77 -7.07
N TRP A 117 18.60 -7.66 -7.78
CA TRP A 117 19.62 -6.65 -8.08
C TRP A 117 19.14 -5.25 -7.74
N PHE A 118 19.90 -4.50 -6.94
CA PHE A 118 19.57 -3.10 -6.65
C PHE A 118 19.54 -2.25 -7.93
N VAL A 119 18.61 -1.31 -8.02
CA VAL A 119 18.48 -0.37 -9.14
C VAL A 119 18.74 1.07 -8.70
N ASP A 120 19.42 1.87 -9.53
CA ASP A 120 19.66 3.28 -9.21
C ASP A 120 18.39 4.12 -9.46
N VAL A 121 17.59 4.28 -8.40
CA VAL A 121 16.32 5.04 -8.45
C VAL A 121 16.49 6.53 -8.79
N ARG A 122 17.72 7.05 -8.81
CA ARG A 122 18.02 8.43 -9.27
C ARG A 122 17.98 8.55 -10.80
N ASP A 123 18.17 7.45 -11.53
CA ASP A 123 18.12 7.48 -12.99
C ASP A 123 16.67 7.65 -13.48
N ARG A 124 16.44 8.72 -14.23
CA ARG A 124 15.13 9.05 -14.80
C ARG A 124 14.61 7.99 -15.77
N ARG A 125 15.46 7.14 -16.33
CA ARG A 125 15.06 5.98 -17.15
C ARG A 125 14.34 4.93 -16.31
N TRP A 126 14.77 4.70 -15.07
CA TRP A 126 14.04 3.84 -14.13
C TRP A 126 12.67 4.43 -13.78
N THR A 127 12.62 5.72 -13.39
CA THR A 127 11.34 6.41 -13.17
C THR A 127 10.42 6.29 -14.37
N ARG A 128 10.93 6.52 -15.58
CA ARG A 128 10.16 6.39 -16.81
C ARG A 128 9.63 4.97 -17.02
N ARG A 129 10.45 3.94 -16.83
CA ARG A 129 10.04 2.53 -16.95
C ARG A 129 8.93 2.18 -15.94
N VAL A 130 9.06 2.59 -14.69
CA VAL A 130 8.01 2.38 -13.67
C VAL A 130 6.69 3.04 -14.08
N ILE A 131 6.75 4.30 -14.53
CA ILE A 131 5.55 5.08 -14.89
C ILE A 131 4.93 4.65 -16.22
N GLU A 132 5.71 4.36 -17.26
CA GLU A 132 5.22 4.18 -18.64
C GLU A 132 5.09 2.71 -19.09
N ASP A 133 5.67 1.75 -18.35
CA ASP A 133 5.63 0.30 -18.67
C ASP A 133 5.09 -0.51 -17.48
N LEU A 134 5.77 -0.49 -16.32
CA LEU A 134 5.49 -1.45 -15.24
C LEU A 134 4.13 -1.24 -14.56
N VAL A 135 3.80 -0.01 -14.12
CA VAL A 135 2.49 0.27 -13.52
C VAL A 135 1.35 0.05 -14.54
N PRO A 136 1.40 0.58 -15.78
CA PRO A 136 0.43 0.24 -16.83
C PRO A 136 0.26 -1.26 -17.06
N ARG A 137 1.35 -2.04 -17.10
CA ARG A 137 1.28 -3.49 -17.30
C ARG A 137 0.49 -4.17 -16.20
N ILE A 138 0.72 -3.80 -14.94
CA ILE A 138 -0.02 -4.32 -13.78
C ILE A 138 -1.51 -3.94 -13.89
N LEU A 139 -1.82 -2.67 -14.10
CA LEU A 139 -3.22 -2.22 -14.22
C LEU A 139 -3.96 -2.86 -15.41
N HIS A 140 -3.30 -3.02 -16.56
CA HIS A 140 -3.88 -3.67 -17.75
C HIS A 140 -4.17 -5.17 -17.55
N ARG A 141 -3.49 -5.87 -16.63
CA ARG A 141 -3.83 -7.25 -16.24
C ARG A 141 -5.11 -7.33 -15.41
N GLY A 142 -5.62 -6.19 -14.94
CA GLY A 142 -6.78 -6.10 -14.07
C GLY A 142 -6.43 -6.09 -12.59
N PHE A 143 -5.28 -5.56 -12.18
CA PHE A 143 -5.08 -5.13 -10.79
C PHE A 143 -5.76 -3.77 -10.56
N ASP A 144 -6.24 -3.52 -9.34
CA ASP A 144 -6.86 -2.24 -8.91
C ASP A 144 -5.82 -1.26 -8.35
N GLY A 145 -4.62 -1.77 -8.08
CA GLY A 145 -3.53 -1.01 -7.50
C GLY A 145 -2.22 -1.80 -7.48
N ILE A 146 -1.25 -1.25 -6.74
CA ILE A 146 0.10 -1.79 -6.66
C ILE A 146 0.56 -1.89 -5.20
N PHE A 147 1.39 -2.89 -4.96
CA PHE A 147 2.12 -3.09 -3.71
C PHE A 147 3.59 -2.78 -3.98
N LEU A 148 4.10 -1.68 -3.40
CA LEU A 148 5.44 -1.18 -3.63
C LEU A 148 6.41 -1.80 -2.62
N ASP A 149 7.47 -2.42 -3.12
CA ASP A 149 8.46 -3.10 -2.28
C ASP A 149 9.89 -2.56 -2.48
N THR A 150 10.79 -2.98 -1.58
CA THR A 150 12.23 -2.70 -1.55
C THR A 150 12.63 -1.22 -1.43
N LEU A 151 11.70 -0.36 -0.99
CA LEU A 151 11.92 1.08 -0.83
C LEU A 151 12.79 1.49 0.37
N ASP A 152 13.19 0.55 1.24
CA ASP A 152 14.24 0.79 2.24
C ASP A 152 15.64 0.83 1.63
N ASN A 153 15.86 0.13 0.50
CA ASN A 153 17.17 -0.01 -0.12
C ASN A 153 17.83 1.32 -0.50
N PRO A 154 17.13 2.31 -1.07
CA PRO A 154 17.67 3.65 -1.29
C PRO A 154 18.29 4.27 -0.03
N ALA A 155 17.60 4.17 1.12
CA ALA A 155 18.08 4.72 2.39
C ALA A 155 19.21 3.87 3.00
N HIS A 156 19.12 2.54 2.90
CA HIS A 156 20.18 1.61 3.32
C HIS A 156 21.49 1.85 2.53
N LEU A 157 21.41 1.94 1.21
CA LEU A 157 22.57 2.21 0.34
C LEU A 157 23.17 3.58 0.65
N GLU A 158 22.34 4.61 0.82
CA GLU A 158 22.79 5.96 1.18
C GLU A 158 23.43 6.04 2.58
N ARG A 159 23.03 5.20 3.53
CA ARG A 159 23.78 5.02 4.81
C ARG A 159 25.12 4.31 4.61
N THR A 160 25.16 3.28 3.76
CA THR A 160 26.34 2.41 3.57
C THR A 160 27.47 3.10 2.79
N ASP A 161 27.15 3.86 1.74
CA ASP A 161 28.10 4.76 1.07
C ASP A 161 27.40 6.10 0.72
N PRO A 162 27.43 7.07 1.65
CA PRO A 162 26.79 8.37 1.47
C PRO A 162 27.35 9.22 0.32
N LYS A 163 28.51 8.87 -0.25
CA LYS A 163 29.09 9.59 -1.40
C LYS A 163 28.63 8.99 -2.72
N ARG A 164 28.63 7.67 -2.83
CA ARG A 164 28.19 6.96 -4.04
C ARG A 164 26.66 7.02 -4.23
N TYR A 165 25.92 6.89 -3.14
CA TYR A 165 24.46 6.76 -3.14
C TYR A 165 23.72 8.02 -2.67
N ALA A 166 24.41 9.16 -2.60
CA ALA A 166 23.79 10.46 -2.30
C ALA A 166 22.53 10.72 -3.15
N GLY A 167 21.45 11.10 -2.50
CA GLY A 167 20.16 11.43 -3.09
C GLY A 167 19.30 10.24 -3.52
N MET A 168 19.67 9.00 -3.16
CA MET A 168 18.85 7.81 -3.43
C MET A 168 17.51 7.88 -2.68
N THR A 169 17.52 8.26 -1.40
CA THR A 169 16.31 8.33 -0.55
C THR A 169 15.29 9.34 -1.12
N GLU A 170 15.74 10.57 -1.40
CA GLU A 170 14.91 11.62 -2.02
C GLU A 170 14.50 11.24 -3.47
N ALA A 171 15.29 10.43 -4.19
CA ALA A 171 14.87 9.90 -5.48
C ALA A 171 13.76 8.85 -5.37
N ALA A 172 13.79 7.98 -4.37
CA ALA A 172 12.71 7.05 -4.06
C ALA A 172 11.43 7.80 -3.68
N ALA A 173 11.54 8.83 -2.85
CA ALA A 173 10.40 9.69 -2.49
C ALA A 173 9.80 10.39 -3.73
N ARG A 174 10.63 10.92 -4.65
CA ARG A 174 10.16 11.44 -5.95
C ARG A 174 9.51 10.38 -6.83
N LEU A 175 9.95 9.12 -6.79
CA LEU A 175 9.37 8.04 -7.56
C LEU A 175 7.94 7.76 -7.10
N VAL A 176 7.71 7.58 -5.79
CA VAL A 176 6.37 7.39 -5.21
C VAL A 176 5.47 8.60 -5.51
N ARG A 177 5.94 9.83 -5.27
CA ARG A 177 5.24 11.07 -5.68
C ARG A 177 4.93 11.14 -7.17
N SER A 178 5.71 10.47 -8.01
CA SER A 178 5.49 10.42 -9.47
C SER A 178 4.48 9.35 -9.85
N ILE A 179 4.43 8.23 -9.15
CA ILE A 179 3.40 7.20 -9.37
C ILE A 179 2.03 7.80 -9.07
N ARG A 180 1.80 8.32 -7.85
CA ARG A 180 0.50 8.92 -7.47
C ARG A 180 0.04 10.03 -8.42
N ARG A 181 0.96 10.83 -8.97
CA ARG A 181 0.63 11.90 -9.91
C ARG A 181 0.14 11.41 -11.28
N HIS A 182 0.63 10.27 -11.77
CA HIS A 182 0.17 9.69 -13.04
C HIS A 182 -0.99 8.71 -12.84
N TYR A 183 -1.09 8.11 -11.65
CA TYR A 183 -2.11 7.14 -11.25
C TYR A 183 -2.81 7.63 -9.97
N PRO A 184 -3.64 8.70 -10.06
CA PRO A 184 -4.27 9.30 -8.89
C PRO A 184 -5.29 8.37 -8.24
N ASP A 185 -6.00 7.56 -9.03
CA ASP A 185 -7.18 6.79 -8.61
C ASP A 185 -6.89 5.33 -8.23
N ILE A 186 -5.63 4.87 -8.32
CA ILE A 186 -5.25 3.48 -7.98
C ILE A 186 -4.93 3.36 -6.50
N VAL A 187 -5.07 2.15 -5.95
CA VAL A 187 -4.58 1.87 -4.59
C VAL A 187 -3.06 1.69 -4.61
N ILE A 188 -2.35 2.32 -3.68
CA ILE A 188 -0.90 2.20 -3.50
C ILE A 188 -0.63 1.80 -2.04
N MET A 189 -0.20 0.56 -1.83
CA MET A 189 0.36 0.10 -0.57
C MET A 189 1.89 0.15 -0.64
N GLN A 190 2.55 0.69 0.39
CA GLN A 190 4.02 0.68 0.50
C GLN A 190 4.48 -0.32 1.56
N ASN A 191 5.31 -1.28 1.19
CA ASN A 191 6.06 -2.08 2.16
C ASN A 191 7.22 -1.26 2.73
N ARG A 192 7.27 -1.18 4.06
CA ARG A 192 8.28 -0.44 4.83
C ARG A 192 8.57 0.94 4.21
N GLY A 193 9.81 1.19 3.74
CA GLY A 193 10.24 2.47 3.19
C GLY A 193 10.08 3.61 4.20
N TYR A 194 10.36 3.32 5.48
CA TYR A 194 9.93 4.16 6.61
C TYR A 194 10.53 5.57 6.55
N GLU A 195 11.76 5.70 6.08
CA GLU A 195 12.46 6.97 5.86
C GLU A 195 11.76 7.86 4.81
N LEU A 196 10.92 7.29 3.94
CA LEU A 196 10.14 8.03 2.94
C LEU A 196 8.81 8.55 3.51
N LEU A 197 8.25 7.91 4.53
CA LEU A 197 6.91 8.22 5.06
C LEU A 197 6.70 9.70 5.43
N PRO A 198 7.68 10.44 6.00
CA PRO A 198 7.52 11.88 6.28
C PRO A 198 7.23 12.73 5.03
N GLU A 199 7.55 12.24 3.83
CA GLU A 199 7.33 12.91 2.56
C GLU A 199 6.25 12.28 1.67
N VAL A 200 6.04 10.96 1.76
CA VAL A 200 5.16 10.21 0.84
C VAL A 200 3.91 9.64 1.50
N GLY A 201 3.77 9.68 2.83
CA GLY A 201 2.62 9.07 3.52
C GLY A 201 1.25 9.65 3.14
N GLY A 202 1.21 10.89 2.63
CA GLY A 202 0.00 11.49 2.03
C GLY A 202 -0.13 11.27 0.52
N GLN A 203 0.56 10.28 -0.05
CA GLN A 203 0.57 9.91 -1.48
C GLN A 203 0.37 8.40 -1.69
N ILE A 204 0.30 7.63 -0.61
CA ILE A 204 0.02 6.19 -0.55
C ILE A 204 -1.25 6.02 0.29
N ASP A 205 -2.04 4.97 0.02
CA ASP A 205 -3.29 4.72 0.76
C ASP A 205 -3.04 3.80 1.96
N ALA A 206 -1.98 2.99 1.89
CA ALA A 206 -1.60 2.05 2.94
C ALA A 206 -0.07 1.97 3.11
N VAL A 207 0.37 1.69 4.34
CA VAL A 207 1.72 1.22 4.63
C VAL A 207 1.68 -0.15 5.31
N LEU A 208 2.59 -1.03 4.93
CA LEU A 208 2.83 -2.32 5.53
C LEU A 208 4.15 -2.29 6.34
N GLY A 209 4.15 -2.88 7.53
CA GLY A 209 5.38 -3.30 8.21
C GLY A 209 5.57 -4.81 8.15
N GLU A 210 6.79 -5.29 7.86
CA GLU A 210 7.07 -6.72 7.61
C GLU A 210 8.53 -7.14 7.90
N SER A 211 8.88 -7.99 8.85
CA SER A 211 8.13 -8.45 10.02
C SER A 211 8.08 -7.39 11.12
N VAL A 212 7.04 -7.37 11.93
CA VAL A 212 6.87 -6.38 13.02
C VAL A 212 7.00 -7.04 14.40
N PHE A 213 6.28 -8.13 14.64
CA PHE A 213 6.20 -8.85 15.91
C PHE A 213 6.74 -10.29 15.81
N ALA A 214 6.52 -10.99 14.70
CA ALA A 214 6.94 -12.37 14.50
C ALA A 214 7.57 -12.55 13.10
N ASP A 215 8.72 -13.22 13.06
CA ASP A 215 9.67 -13.18 11.96
C ASP A 215 10.25 -14.57 11.66
N TYR A 216 10.86 -14.74 10.48
CA TYR A 216 11.51 -15.98 10.08
C TYR A 216 13.03 -15.83 9.96
N ASP A 217 13.76 -16.59 10.76
CA ASP A 217 15.22 -16.69 10.68
C ASP A 217 15.62 -17.59 9.50
N PHE A 218 16.19 -17.02 8.45
CA PHE A 218 16.66 -17.76 7.26
C PHE A 218 17.90 -18.63 7.52
N ASP A 219 18.76 -18.28 8.48
CA ASP A 219 19.95 -19.07 8.83
C ASP A 219 19.54 -20.31 9.63
N THR A 220 18.65 -20.15 10.61
CA THR A 220 18.23 -21.26 11.50
C THR A 220 16.93 -21.94 11.09
N LYS A 221 16.24 -21.41 10.08
CA LYS A 221 14.98 -21.90 9.50
C LYS A 221 13.86 -22.06 10.53
N ARG A 222 13.66 -21.04 11.36
CA ARG A 222 12.68 -21.04 12.43
C ARG A 222 11.94 -19.72 12.54
N TYR A 223 10.66 -19.81 12.87
CA TYR A 223 9.88 -18.67 13.35
C TYR A 223 10.39 -18.22 14.72
N GLN A 224 10.46 -16.92 14.93
CA GLN A 224 10.92 -16.28 16.15
C GLN A 224 10.16 -14.97 16.39
N ARG A 225 10.20 -14.44 17.61
CA ARG A 225 9.71 -13.09 17.87
C ARG A 225 10.74 -12.06 17.45
N VAL A 226 10.28 -10.96 16.86
CA VAL A 226 11.09 -9.77 16.65
C VAL A 226 11.58 -9.26 18.02
N PRO A 227 12.87 -8.91 18.19
CA PRO A 227 13.36 -8.40 19.46
C PRO A 227 12.59 -7.17 19.95
N ASP A 228 12.16 -7.21 21.20
CA ASP A 228 11.42 -6.19 21.94
C ASP A 228 11.70 -4.72 21.58
N ALA A 229 12.98 -4.36 21.42
CA ALA A 229 13.39 -3.00 21.08
C ALA A 229 13.02 -2.62 19.64
N LEU A 230 13.25 -3.53 18.68
CA LEU A 230 12.89 -3.36 17.27
C LEU A 230 11.38 -3.42 17.06
N TYR A 231 10.65 -4.30 17.77
CA TYR A 231 9.19 -4.30 17.75
C TYR A 231 8.63 -2.93 18.19
N ARG A 232 9.09 -2.39 19.34
CA ARG A 232 8.67 -1.06 19.82
C ARG A 232 9.04 0.08 18.87
N GLU A 233 10.19 0.00 18.21
CA GLU A 233 10.61 0.98 17.19
C GLU A 233 9.67 0.96 15.98
N GLN A 234 9.38 -0.22 15.42
CA GLN A 234 8.48 -0.35 14.27
C GLN A 234 7.04 0.07 14.59
N VAL A 235 6.49 -0.37 15.73
CA VAL A 235 5.18 0.08 16.21
C VAL A 235 5.14 1.60 16.40
N GLY A 236 6.23 2.19 16.91
CA GLY A 236 6.39 3.64 17.02
C GLY A 236 6.28 4.32 15.67
N ILE A 237 7.09 3.92 14.69
CA ILE A 237 7.10 4.47 13.33
C ILE A 237 5.71 4.38 12.67
N LEU A 238 5.06 3.21 12.75
CA LEU A 238 3.75 2.98 12.14
C LEU A 238 2.64 3.83 12.81
N LYS A 239 2.62 3.92 14.14
CA LYS A 239 1.69 4.81 14.87
C LYS A 239 1.99 6.28 14.59
N ASP A 240 3.25 6.65 14.38
CA ASP A 240 3.63 8.02 14.01
C ASP A 240 3.15 8.37 12.59
N ALA A 241 3.17 7.40 11.67
CA ALA A 241 2.58 7.54 10.34
C ALA A 241 1.06 7.75 10.41
N GLN A 242 0.30 6.92 11.14
CA GLN A 242 -1.15 7.09 11.32
C GLN A 242 -1.51 8.46 11.93
N ARG A 243 -0.76 8.92 12.93
CA ARG A 243 -1.00 10.24 13.56
C ARG A 243 -0.69 11.41 12.61
N ARG A 244 0.22 11.24 11.67
CA ARG A 244 0.59 12.25 10.67
C ARG A 244 -0.33 12.24 9.45
N TYR A 245 -0.86 11.06 9.09
CA TYR A 245 -1.71 10.84 7.93
C TYR A 245 -2.95 10.02 8.37
N PRO A 246 -4.03 10.67 8.85
CA PRO A 246 -5.19 9.95 9.40
C PRO A 246 -5.99 9.09 8.41
N GLU A 247 -5.75 9.26 7.10
CA GLU A 247 -6.35 8.48 6.01
C GLU A 247 -5.45 7.30 5.58
N LEU A 248 -4.25 7.16 6.16
CA LEU A 248 -3.31 6.08 5.86
C LEU A 248 -3.64 4.83 6.67
N ASP A 249 -4.08 3.76 6.00
CA ASP A 249 -4.21 2.46 6.63
C ASP A 249 -2.82 1.89 7.01
N VAL A 250 -2.75 1.22 8.16
CA VAL A 250 -1.56 0.44 8.56
C VAL A 250 -1.90 -1.03 8.59
N TYR A 251 -1.13 -1.78 7.80
CA TYR A 251 -1.13 -3.23 7.77
C TYR A 251 0.17 -3.76 8.41
N THR A 252 0.15 -5.00 8.90
CA THR A 252 1.36 -5.70 9.35
C THR A 252 1.38 -7.12 8.80
N LEU A 253 2.51 -7.51 8.20
CA LEU A 253 2.78 -8.88 7.76
C LEU A 253 3.80 -9.47 8.73
N ASP A 254 3.45 -10.59 9.33
CA ASP A 254 4.31 -11.33 10.26
C ASP A 254 4.40 -12.79 9.81
N TYR A 255 5.46 -13.49 10.21
CA TYR A 255 5.72 -14.88 9.83
C TYR A 255 5.63 -15.81 11.03
N TRP A 256 4.77 -16.83 10.95
CA TRP A 256 4.59 -17.82 12.03
C TRP A 256 4.24 -19.22 11.54
N ASP A 257 4.28 -20.19 12.46
CA ASP A 257 3.86 -21.56 12.21
C ASP A 257 2.32 -21.65 12.10
N PRO A 258 1.75 -22.09 10.96
CA PRO A 258 0.31 -22.25 10.80
C PRO A 258 -0.31 -23.31 11.73
N GLU A 259 0.49 -24.22 12.31
CA GLU A 259 0.03 -25.22 13.27
C GLU A 259 -0.11 -24.66 14.70
N ASP A 260 0.56 -23.54 15.03
CA ASP A 260 0.46 -22.87 16.33
C ASP A 260 -0.66 -21.82 16.35
N ALA A 261 -1.90 -22.30 16.41
CA ALA A 261 -3.10 -21.45 16.51
C ALA A 261 -3.04 -20.47 17.71
N ALA A 262 -2.43 -20.86 18.83
CA ALA A 262 -2.31 -19.98 20.00
C ALA A 262 -1.32 -18.83 19.76
N GLY A 263 -0.20 -19.11 19.08
CA GLY A 263 0.73 -18.09 18.60
C GLY A 263 0.08 -17.15 17.58
N LEU A 264 -0.64 -17.69 16.59
CA LEU A 264 -1.41 -16.89 15.63
C LEU A 264 -2.38 -15.93 16.34
N THR A 265 -3.26 -16.44 17.21
CA THR A 265 -4.20 -15.58 17.98
C THR A 265 -3.48 -14.50 18.78
N ALA A 266 -2.32 -14.80 19.38
CA ALA A 266 -1.54 -13.82 20.13
C ALA A 266 -0.93 -12.72 19.24
N ILE A 267 -0.45 -13.05 18.03
CA ILE A 267 0.08 -12.06 17.06
C ILE A 267 -1.05 -11.16 16.57
N TYR A 268 -2.17 -11.74 16.13
CA TYR A 268 -3.35 -10.99 15.68
C TYR A 268 -3.86 -10.04 16.77
N ALA A 269 -4.02 -10.52 18.01
CA ALA A 269 -4.50 -9.72 19.13
C ALA A 269 -3.58 -8.54 19.48
N GLU A 270 -2.25 -8.75 19.48
CA GLU A 270 -1.27 -7.69 19.75
C GLU A 270 -1.30 -6.59 18.66
N GLN A 271 -1.30 -6.99 17.38
CA GLN A 271 -1.31 -6.03 16.27
C GLN A 271 -2.65 -5.29 16.14
N GLN A 272 -3.77 -5.98 16.37
CA GLN A 272 -5.10 -5.35 16.43
C GLN A 272 -5.19 -4.37 17.63
N ALA A 273 -4.57 -4.67 18.78
CA ALA A 273 -4.48 -3.75 19.92
C ALA A 273 -3.62 -2.50 19.64
N ASN A 274 -2.74 -2.55 18.63
CA ASN A 274 -2.02 -1.38 18.13
C ASN A 274 -2.86 -0.49 17.20
N GLY A 275 -4.03 -0.95 16.73
CA GLY A 275 -4.81 -0.29 15.68
C GLY A 275 -4.29 -0.60 14.27
N PHE A 276 -3.64 -1.74 14.08
CA PHE A 276 -3.13 -2.21 12.80
C PHE A 276 -4.00 -3.34 12.22
N ARG A 277 -3.81 -3.63 10.93
CA ARG A 277 -4.48 -4.70 10.18
C ARG A 277 -3.50 -5.86 9.93
N PRO A 278 -3.41 -6.87 10.82
CA PRO A 278 -2.47 -7.97 10.66
C PRO A 278 -2.88 -8.97 9.58
N TYR A 279 -1.89 -9.55 8.91
CA TYR A 279 -1.93 -10.87 8.29
C TYR A 279 -0.69 -11.62 8.74
N VAL A 280 -0.83 -12.89 9.11
CA VAL A 280 0.28 -13.75 9.51
C VAL A 280 0.41 -14.86 8.49
N ALA A 281 1.60 -15.07 7.94
CA ALA A 281 1.85 -15.97 6.82
C ALA A 281 2.99 -16.96 7.11
N THR A 282 3.26 -17.85 6.15
CA THR A 282 4.56 -18.53 6.03
C THR A 282 5.48 -17.72 5.12
N VAL A 283 6.79 -17.78 5.36
CA VAL A 283 7.80 -16.94 4.69
C VAL A 283 7.82 -17.04 3.16
N GLU A 284 7.46 -18.20 2.60
CA GLU A 284 7.42 -18.42 1.14
C GLU A 284 6.22 -17.73 0.45
N LEU A 285 5.24 -17.23 1.22
CA LEU A 285 3.97 -16.65 0.73
C LEU A 285 3.20 -17.55 -0.26
N ASP A 286 3.45 -18.87 -0.22
CA ASP A 286 2.95 -19.92 -1.12
C ASP A 286 1.63 -20.55 -0.67
N ARG A 287 1.04 -20.05 0.42
CA ARG A 287 -0.22 -20.54 1.01
C ARG A 287 -0.96 -19.43 1.74
N VAL A 288 -2.26 -19.66 1.90
CA VAL A 288 -3.13 -18.81 2.73
C VAL A 288 -3.19 -19.39 4.14
N VAL A 289 -2.84 -18.57 5.14
CA VAL A 289 -3.01 -18.89 6.56
C VAL A 289 -4.25 -18.16 7.05
N MET A 290 -5.23 -18.90 7.57
CA MET A 290 -6.46 -18.30 8.09
C MET A 290 -6.19 -17.63 9.44
N GLU A 291 -6.78 -16.46 9.67
CA GLU A 291 -6.90 -15.92 11.04
C GLU A 291 -7.70 -16.93 11.88
N PRO A 292 -7.24 -17.31 13.08
CA PRO A 292 -8.01 -18.19 13.96
C PRO A 292 -9.34 -17.54 14.40
N ASP A 293 -10.40 -18.35 14.51
CA ASP A 293 -11.67 -17.89 15.09
C ASP A 293 -11.46 -17.32 16.51
N ARG A 294 -12.17 -16.21 16.82
CA ARG A 294 -12.11 -15.50 18.11
C ARG A 294 -13.00 -16.12 19.19
#